data_AF-A0A9D0TJ49-F1
#
_entry.id   AF-A0A9D0TJ49-F1
#
_cell.length_a   1.000
_cell.length_b   1.000
_cell.length_c   1.000
_cell.angle_alpha   90.00
_cell.angle_beta   90.00
_cell.angle_gamma   90.00
#
_symmetry.space_group_name_H-M   'P 1'
#
loop_
_entity.id
_entity.type
_entity.pdbx_description
1 polymer ?
#
loop_
_entity_poly.entity_id
_entity_poly.type
_entity_poly.pdbx_seq_one_letter_code
_entity_poly.pdbx_strand_id
1 'polypeptide(L)' 'MNNIAKALVITIQYLGSERNDEEYTEDDDLKIVEEAASIIQEASEDEKAILIEASKELGLNDWGNQIGIE' A
#
# COMPACT_ATOMS: atom_id res chain seq x y z
N MET A 1 1.33 13.46 4.34
CA MET A 1 0.60 12.27 3.84
C MET A 1 0.46 12.21 2.31
N ASN A 2 1.38 12.81 1.54
CA ASN A 2 1.29 12.81 0.08
C ASN A 2 1.57 11.43 -0.52
N ASN A 3 2.60 10.72 -0.03
CA ASN A 3 2.96 9.41 -0.58
C ASN A 3 1.95 8.33 -0.17
N ILE A 4 1.51 8.36 1.08
CA ILE A 4 0.41 7.50 1.57
C ILE A 4 -0.85 7.69 0.74
N ALA A 5 -1.24 8.95 0.48
CA ALA A 5 -2.42 9.23 -0.33
C ALA A 5 -2.29 8.71 -1.77
N LYS A 6 -1.10 8.84 -2.39
CA LYS A 6 -0.84 8.29 -3.73
C LYS A 6 -0.95 6.77 -3.76
N ALA A 7 -0.33 6.08 -2.79
CA ALA A 7 -0.44 4.63 -2.66
C ALA A 7 -1.90 4.19 -2.55
N LEU A 8 -2.67 4.84 -1.65
CA LEU A 8 -4.11 4.59 -1.50
C LEU A 8 -4.91 4.84 -2.79
N VAL A 9 -4.64 5.93 -3.50
CA VAL A 9 -5.33 6.24 -4.76
C VAL A 9 -5.08 5.16 -5.81
N ILE A 10 -3.83 4.71 -5.99
CA ILE A 10 -3.49 3.67 -6.96
C ILE A 10 -4.16 2.35 -6.59
N THR A 11 -4.07 1.93 -5.33
CA THR A 11 -4.68 0.67 -4.87
C THR A 11 -6.21 0.70 -4.98
N ILE A 12 -6.86 1.80 -4.58
CA ILE A 12 -8.33 1.93 -4.66
C ILE A 12 -8.78 2.06 -6.11
N GLN A 13 -8.05 2.81 -6.94
CA GLN A 13 -8.35 2.89 -8.38
C GLN A 13 -8.33 1.49 -8.97
N TYR A 14 -7.26 0.71 -8.76
CA TYR A 14 -7.14 -0.65 -9.28
C TYR A 14 -8.31 -1.56 -8.83
N LEU A 15 -8.68 -1.51 -7.54
CA LEU A 15 -9.80 -2.28 -7.02
C LEU A 15 -11.16 -1.85 -7.63
N GLY A 16 -11.33 -0.56 -7.91
CA GLY A 16 -12.59 0.01 -8.41
C GLY A 16 -12.71 0.03 -9.93
N SER A 17 -11.59 0.06 -10.65
CA SER A 17 -11.59 0.18 -12.10
C SER A 17 -11.84 -1.17 -12.76
N GLU A 18 -11.11 -2.24 -12.44
CA GLU A 18 -11.05 -3.35 -13.41
C GLU A 18 -10.76 -4.76 -12.84
N ARG A 19 -10.93 -5.02 -11.53
CA ARG A 19 -10.77 -6.40 -10.99
C ARG A 19 -11.83 -7.42 -11.44
N ASN A 20 -12.85 -6.96 -12.20
CA ASN A 20 -13.93 -7.79 -12.75
C ASN A 20 -13.79 -8.06 -14.27
N ASP A 21 -12.72 -7.56 -14.90
CA ASP A 21 -12.46 -7.83 -16.31
C ASP A 21 -11.59 -9.09 -16.46
N GLU A 22 -11.90 -9.96 -17.41
CA GLU A 22 -11.22 -11.26 -17.60
C GLU A 22 -9.75 -11.12 -18.04
N GLU A 23 -9.32 -9.89 -18.37
CA GLU A 23 -7.95 -9.58 -18.78
C GLU A 23 -6.97 -9.34 -17.61
N TYR A 24 -7.46 -9.22 -16.37
CA TYR A 24 -6.59 -8.99 -15.21
C TYR A 24 -6.00 -10.28 -14.65
N THR A 25 -4.69 -10.29 -14.47
CA THR A 25 -3.92 -11.45 -14.00
C THR A 25 -3.40 -11.25 -12.58
N GLU A 26 -2.98 -12.34 -11.93
CA GLU A 26 -2.28 -12.28 -10.63
C GLU A 26 -1.01 -11.41 -10.70
N ASP A 27 -0.38 -11.30 -11.88
CA ASP A 27 0.78 -10.44 -12.10
C ASP A 27 0.42 -8.95 -12.00
N ASP A 28 -0.79 -8.56 -12.44
CA ASP A 28 -1.28 -7.18 -12.33
C ASP A 28 -1.60 -6.84 -10.87
N ASP A 29 -2.18 -7.78 -10.12
CA ASP A 29 -2.42 -7.64 -8.68
C ASP A 29 -1.07 -7.40 -7.95
N LEU A 30 -0.06 -8.22 -8.26
CA LEU A 30 1.27 -8.12 -7.66
C LEU A 30 1.93 -6.78 -7.97
N LYS A 31 1.89 -6.36 -9.24
CA LYS A 31 2.50 -5.10 -9.69
C LYS A 31 1.96 -3.88 -8.93
N ILE A 32 0.65 -3.83 -8.70
CA ILE A 32 0.02 -2.71 -7.98
C ILE A 32 0.40 -2.71 -6.50
N VAL A 33 0.51 -3.89 -5.88
CA VAL A 33 0.98 -4.01 -4.50
C VAL A 33 2.45 -3.57 -4.39
N GLU A 34 3.30 -3.97 -5.32
CA GLU A 34 4.71 -3.55 -5.38
C GLU A 34 4.86 -2.05 -5.60
N GLU A 35 4.05 -1.46 -6.49
CA GLU A 35 4.04 -0.01 -6.73
C GLU A 35 3.61 0.76 -5.48
N ALA A 36 2.54 0.33 -4.82
CA ALA A 36 2.08 0.93 -3.57
C ALA A 36 3.14 0.83 -2.45
N ALA A 37 3.78 -0.34 -2.31
CA ALA A 37 4.84 -0.55 -1.33
C ALA A 37 6.06 0.35 -1.58
N SER A 38 6.47 0.49 -2.84
CA SER A 38 7.57 1.38 -3.24
C SER A 38 7.28 2.85 -2.87
N ILE A 39 6.06 3.33 -3.16
CA ILE A 39 5.65 4.70 -2.79
C ILE A 39 5.65 4.88 -1.27
N ILE A 40 5.23 3.88 -0.51
CA ILE A 40 5.22 3.93 0.96
C ILE A 40 6.66 3.93 1.53
N GLN A 41 7.60 3.19 0.93
CA GLN A 41 9.00 3.21 1.36
C GLN A 41 9.66 4.59 1.18
N GLU A 42 9.25 5.33 0.15
CA GLU A 42 9.68 6.71 -0.11
C GLU A 42 8.94 7.77 0.73
N ALA A 43 7.96 7.39 1.55
CA ALA A 43 7.25 8.29 2.44
C ALA A 43 8.17 8.92 3.50
N SER A 44 7.77 10.08 4.03
CA SER A 44 8.51 10.70 5.14
C SER A 44 8.39 9.87 6.41
N GLU A 45 9.32 10.03 7.36
CA GLU A 45 9.27 9.32 8.65
C GLU A 45 7.97 9.60 9.42
N ASP A 46 7.48 10.84 9.40
CA ASP A 46 6.17 11.20 9.99
C ASP A 46 5.01 10.44 9.33
N GLU A 47 5.09 10.18 8.03
CA GLU A 47 4.07 9.43 7.29
C GLU A 47 4.14 7.95 7.65
N LYS A 48 5.34 7.35 7.65
CA LYS A 48 5.57 5.97 8.04
C LYS A 48 5.09 5.70 9.46
N ALA A 49 5.36 6.60 10.40
CA ALA A 49 4.92 6.48 11.79
C ALA A 49 3.38 6.39 11.90
N ILE A 50 2.65 7.23 11.18
CA ILE A 50 1.17 7.17 11.13
C ILE A 50 0.70 5.82 10.61
N LEU A 51 1.37 5.29 9.58
CA LEU A 51 0.99 4.03 8.94
C LEU A 51 1.28 2.82 9.84
N ILE A 52 2.38 2.84 10.60
CA ILE A 52 2.72 1.84 11.62
C ILE A 52 1.73 1.90 12.79
N GLU A 53 1.35 3.10 13.24
CA GLU A 53 0.34 3.27 14.30
C GLU A 53 -1.00 2.69 13.85
N ALA A 54 -1.46 3.06 12.66
CA ALA A 54 -2.69 2.52 12.07
C ALA A 54 -2.63 1.00 11.88
N SER A 55 -1.48 0.44 11.48
CA SER A 55 -1.33 -1.02 11.34
C SER A 55 -1.48 -1.72 12.68
N LYS A 56 -0.90 -1.17 13.76
CA LYS A 56 -1.04 -1.69 15.13
C LYS A 56 -2.49 -1.63 15.61
N GLU A 57 -3.22 -0.55 15.34
CA GLU A 57 -4.65 -0.42 15.67
C GLU A 57 -5.52 -1.49 14.97
N LEU A 58 -5.12 -1.91 13.77
CA LEU A 58 -5.79 -2.97 13.00
C LEU A 58 -5.32 -4.38 13.38
N GLY A 59 -4.42 -4.53 14.36
CA GLY A 59 -3.88 -5.81 14.80
C GLY A 59 -2.73 -6.35 13.95
N LEU A 60 -2.19 -5.54 13.04
CA LEU A 60 -1.08 -5.85 12.13
C LEU A 60 0.25 -5.38 12.72
N ASN A 61 0.63 -5.94 13.89
CA ASN A 61 1.75 -5.46 14.70
C ASN A 61 3.12 -5.54 14.00
N ASP A 62 3.33 -6.56 13.15
CA ASP A 62 4.62 -6.79 12.47
C ASP A 62 4.64 -6.25 11.03
N TRP A 63 3.55 -5.65 10.57
CA TRP A 63 3.39 -5.29 9.17
C TRP A 63 4.39 -4.23 8.70
N GLY A 64 4.71 -3.24 9.55
CA GLY A 64 5.75 -2.25 9.26
C GLY A 64 7.12 -2.88 8.97
N ASN A 65 7.52 -3.87 9.77
CA ASN A 65 8.75 -4.65 9.54
C ASN A 65 8.68 -5.47 8.24
N GLN A 66 7.53 -6.06 7.92
CA GLN A 66 7.35 -6.89 6.72
C GLN A 66 7.55 -6.10 5.42
N ILE A 67 7.21 -4.81 5.43
CA ILE A 67 7.34 -3.94 4.26
C ILE A 67 8.57 -3.01 4.32
N GLY A 68 9.34 -3.07 5.41
CA GLY A 68 10.61 -2.35 5.58
C GLY A 68 10.48 -0.86 5.89
N ILE A 69 9.49 -0.47 6.71
CA ILE A 69 9.30 0.93 7.13
C ILE A 69 9.44 1.18 8.63
N GLU A 70 9.74 0.15 9.43
CA GLU A 70 10.01 0.21 10.88
C GLU A 70 11.49 -0.06 11.18
#